data_AF-A0A158B357-F1
#
_entry.id   AF-A0A158B357-F1
#
_cell.length_a   1.000
_cell.length_b   1.000
_cell.length_c   1.000
_cell.angle_alpha   90.00
_cell.angle_beta   90.00
_cell.angle_gamma   90.00
#
_symmetry.space_group_name_H-M   'P 1'
#
loop_
_entity.id
_entity.type
_entity.pdbx_description
1 polymer ?
#
loop_
_entity_poly.entity_id
_entity_poly.type
_entity_poly.pdbx_seq_one_letter_code
_entity_poly.pdbx_strand_id
1 'polypeptide(L)'
;MLTDIRRRALANFAHLPIAGEYLHRDAFDVARKYGKDLFVIIDRFGTHRLPLFFNLKTRCDAWFERLGFMPKHLTDRVLQWISERLPEHLPARLMAYREEYAHHLMLKVPAADIDEARAFLSQRFAQSEGAYFECTDEEGRKAFLHRFAAASAAVRYRAVHHRDVEDIVALDIALRRNDRDWFESLPRNIEQEIVLKLYYGHFLCHVFHQDYIVVKGKDCMALKHEMLELLDDRGAEYPAEHNVGHLYEAKPQLAAFYRKLDPCNCFNPGTGKTSRFAAYRE
;
A
#
# COMPACT_ATOMS: atom_id res chain seq x y z
N MET A 1 0.14 -16.75 13.51
CA MET A 1 0.96 -17.47 12.51
C MET A 1 1.99 -16.58 11.85
N LEU A 2 1.62 -15.56 11.07
CA LEU A 2 2.60 -14.68 10.40
C LEU A 2 3.57 -13.99 11.38
N THR A 3 3.09 -13.58 12.56
CA THR A 3 3.93 -13.05 13.65
C THR A 3 5.10 -13.97 14.00
N ASP A 4 4.88 -15.29 14.01
CA ASP A 4 5.93 -16.26 14.35
C ASP A 4 6.94 -16.40 13.21
N ILE A 5 6.47 -16.39 11.96
CA ILE A 5 7.34 -16.41 10.77
C ILE A 5 8.28 -15.21 10.80
N ARG A 6 7.74 -14.01 10.99
CA ARG A 6 8.55 -12.78 11.12
C ARG A 6 9.58 -12.91 12.24
N ARG A 7 9.15 -13.29 13.44
CA ARG A 7 10.06 -13.36 14.60
C ARG A 7 11.15 -14.40 14.41
N ARG A 8 10.82 -15.57 13.86
CA ARG A 8 11.81 -16.60 13.53
C ARG A 8 12.80 -16.10 12.49
N ALA A 9 12.31 -15.54 11.39
CA ALA A 9 13.15 -15.05 10.30
C ALA A 9 14.12 -13.95 10.78
N LEU A 10 13.66 -13.05 11.65
CA LEU A 10 14.50 -11.95 12.15
C LEU A 10 15.48 -12.36 13.26
N ALA A 11 15.17 -13.38 14.05
CA ALA A 11 15.96 -13.73 15.23
C ALA A 11 16.85 -14.98 15.03
N ASN A 12 16.51 -15.85 14.08
CA ASN A 12 17.08 -17.19 14.01
C ASN A 12 17.56 -17.63 12.64
N PHE A 13 17.12 -17.02 11.54
CA PHE A 13 17.67 -17.38 10.23
C PHE A 13 19.14 -16.99 10.13
N ALA A 14 19.91 -17.77 9.38
CA ALA A 14 21.32 -17.49 9.16
C ALA A 14 21.53 -16.13 8.47
N HIS A 15 20.72 -15.83 7.44
CA HIS A 15 20.65 -14.50 6.84
C HIS A 15 19.22 -13.96 6.86
N LEU A 16 19.12 -12.63 6.86
CA LEU A 16 17.83 -11.97 6.78
C LEU A 16 17.18 -12.23 5.41
N PRO A 17 15.86 -12.43 5.35
CA PRO A 17 15.15 -12.46 4.08
C PRO A 17 15.40 -11.17 3.28
N ILE A 18 15.47 -11.31 1.96
CA ILE A 18 15.59 -10.20 1.01
C ILE A 18 14.34 -9.32 1.08
N ALA A 19 13.16 -9.94 1.20
CA ALA A 19 11.89 -9.24 1.36
C ALA A 19 10.87 -10.10 2.11
N GLY A 20 9.90 -9.45 2.74
CA GLY A 20 8.73 -10.09 3.31
C GLY A 20 7.53 -9.16 3.16
N GLU A 21 6.82 -9.30 2.04
CA GLU A 21 5.72 -8.41 1.67
C GLU A 21 4.38 -9.00 2.08
N TYR A 22 3.56 -8.20 2.76
CA TYR A 22 2.21 -8.56 3.15
C TYR A 22 1.18 -8.01 2.17
N LEU A 23 0.13 -8.80 1.90
CA LEU A 23 -1.03 -8.41 1.10
C LEU A 23 -2.30 -9.09 1.64
N HIS A 24 -3.27 -8.30 2.08
CA HIS A 24 -4.59 -8.79 2.48
C HIS A 24 -5.45 -9.14 1.25
N ARG A 25 -6.43 -10.04 1.42
CA ARG A 25 -7.37 -10.48 0.38
C ARG A 25 -8.08 -9.32 -0.33
N ASP A 26 -8.61 -8.35 0.42
CA ASP A 26 -9.32 -7.23 -0.20
C ASP A 26 -8.39 -6.37 -1.07
N ALA A 27 -7.18 -6.11 -0.58
CA ALA A 27 -6.14 -5.42 -1.35
C ALA A 27 -5.71 -6.24 -2.57
N PHE A 28 -5.63 -7.57 -2.46
CA PHE A 28 -5.35 -8.47 -3.58
C PHE A 28 -6.42 -8.33 -4.68
N ASP A 29 -7.69 -8.33 -4.32
CA ASP A 29 -8.80 -8.27 -5.28
C ASP A 29 -8.91 -6.90 -5.95
N VAL A 30 -8.76 -5.84 -5.15
CA VAL A 30 -8.74 -4.49 -5.69
C VAL A 30 -7.54 -4.31 -6.62
N ALA A 31 -6.36 -4.80 -6.26
CA ALA A 31 -5.20 -4.81 -7.16
C ALA A 31 -5.47 -5.59 -8.46
N ARG A 32 -6.13 -6.75 -8.35
CA ARG A 32 -6.40 -7.64 -9.49
C ARG A 32 -7.35 -6.99 -10.49
N LYS A 33 -8.30 -6.19 -10.00
CA LYS A 33 -9.31 -5.55 -10.84
C LYS A 33 -8.92 -4.14 -11.29
N TYR A 34 -8.33 -3.34 -10.40
CA TYR A 34 -8.09 -1.91 -10.60
C TYR A 34 -6.60 -1.55 -10.75
N GLY A 35 -5.68 -2.48 -10.47
CA GLY A 35 -4.23 -2.32 -10.72
C GLY A 35 -3.73 -3.07 -11.96
N LYS A 36 -4.60 -3.77 -12.68
CA LYS A 36 -4.23 -4.71 -13.75
C LYS A 36 -3.60 -4.05 -14.98
N ASP A 37 -3.98 -2.83 -15.33
CA ASP A 37 -3.35 -2.08 -16.42
C ASP A 37 -1.90 -1.76 -16.07
N LEU A 38 -1.65 -1.24 -14.86
CA LEU A 38 -0.32 -0.98 -14.35
C LEU A 38 0.51 -2.27 -14.29
N PHE A 39 -0.08 -3.36 -13.78
CA PHE A 39 0.56 -4.67 -13.77
C PHE A 39 1.01 -5.07 -15.18
N VAL A 40 0.10 -5.09 -16.16
CA VAL A 40 0.39 -5.58 -17.52
C VAL A 40 1.43 -4.70 -18.21
N ILE A 41 1.39 -3.38 -17.97
CA ILE A 41 2.40 -2.46 -18.49
C ILE A 41 3.79 -2.81 -17.94
N ILE A 42 3.92 -2.98 -16.62
CA ILE A 42 5.22 -3.28 -16.01
C ILE A 42 5.69 -4.69 -16.40
N ASP A 43 4.78 -5.66 -16.42
CA ASP A 43 5.06 -7.05 -16.78
C ASP A 43 5.67 -7.16 -18.18
N ARG A 44 5.14 -6.39 -19.14
CA ARG A 44 5.56 -6.46 -20.56
C ARG A 44 6.65 -5.47 -20.93
N PHE A 45 6.63 -4.26 -20.36
CA PHE A 45 7.50 -3.16 -20.77
C PHE A 45 8.49 -2.74 -19.69
N GLY A 46 8.41 -3.29 -18.48
CA GLY A 46 9.24 -2.91 -17.35
C GLY A 46 8.88 -1.54 -16.75
N THR A 47 9.48 -1.23 -15.62
CA THR A 47 9.19 0.01 -14.86
C THR A 47 9.74 1.28 -15.52
N HIS A 48 10.78 1.16 -16.36
CA HIS A 48 11.43 2.31 -17.02
C HIS A 48 10.49 3.11 -17.94
N ARG A 49 9.39 2.51 -18.40
CA ARG A 49 8.40 3.19 -19.26
C ARG A 49 7.24 3.83 -18.49
N LEU A 50 7.14 3.60 -17.18
CA LEU A 50 6.06 4.18 -16.37
C LEU A 50 5.98 5.71 -16.46
N PRO A 51 7.08 6.48 -16.41
CA PRO A 51 7.00 7.94 -16.54
C PRO A 51 6.38 8.38 -17.87
N LEU A 52 6.65 7.65 -18.96
CA LEU A 52 6.07 7.94 -20.27
C LEU A 52 4.54 7.74 -20.25
N PHE A 53 4.07 6.60 -19.74
CA PHE A 53 2.64 6.29 -19.66
C PHE A 53 1.90 7.25 -18.74
N PHE A 54 2.46 7.59 -17.58
CA PHE A 54 1.86 8.58 -16.68
C PHE A 54 1.79 9.98 -17.31
N ASN A 55 2.86 10.42 -17.97
CA ASN A 55 2.85 11.71 -18.68
C ASN A 55 1.80 11.76 -19.80
N LEU A 56 1.65 10.67 -20.56
CA LEU A 56 0.62 10.58 -21.60
C LEU A 56 -0.78 10.65 -20.98
N LYS A 57 -1.04 9.89 -19.91
CA LYS A 57 -2.30 9.94 -19.16
C LYS A 57 -2.62 11.35 -18.69
N THR A 58 -1.68 12.01 -18.01
CA THR A 58 -1.86 13.38 -17.49
C THR A 58 -2.17 14.38 -18.60
N ARG A 59 -1.55 14.25 -19.77
CA ARG A 59 -1.86 15.10 -20.94
C ARG A 59 -3.28 14.85 -21.47
N CYS A 60 -3.70 13.59 -21.54
CA CYS A 60 -5.06 13.24 -21.94
C CYS A 60 -6.08 13.79 -20.93
N ASP A 61 -5.85 13.62 -19.63
CA ASP A 61 -6.70 14.15 -18.57
C ASP A 61 -6.86 15.68 -18.68
N ALA A 62 -5.74 16.40 -18.78
CA ALA A 62 -5.76 17.86 -18.94
C ALA A 62 -6.48 18.31 -20.22
N TRP A 63 -6.38 17.53 -21.31
CA TRP A 63 -7.09 17.83 -22.54
C TRP A 63 -8.60 17.60 -22.40
N PHE A 64 -9.03 16.50 -21.79
CA PHE A 64 -10.45 16.22 -21.56
C PHE A 64 -11.08 17.19 -20.56
N GLU A 65 -10.38 17.58 -19.51
CA GLU A 65 -10.85 18.57 -18.54
C GLU A 65 -11.09 19.95 -19.18
N ARG A 66 -10.22 20.36 -20.12
CA ARG A 66 -10.39 21.62 -20.88
C ARG A 66 -11.65 21.65 -21.73
N LEU A 67 -12.16 20.50 -22.17
CA LEU A 67 -13.38 20.44 -22.97
C LEU A 67 -14.64 20.72 -22.12
N GLY A 68 -14.57 20.65 -20.79
CA GLY A 68 -15.60 21.12 -19.85
C GLY A 68 -16.91 20.31 -19.81
N PHE A 69 -17.27 19.57 -20.87
CA PHE A 69 -18.46 18.73 -20.93
C PHE A 69 -18.18 17.23 -20.76
N MET A 70 -16.90 16.83 -20.71
CA MET A 70 -16.52 15.42 -20.57
C MET A 70 -16.76 14.91 -19.13
N PRO A 71 -17.12 13.62 -18.96
CA PRO A 71 -17.25 13.03 -17.63
C PRO A 71 -15.96 13.12 -16.83
N LYS A 72 -16.06 13.35 -15.50
CA LYS A 72 -14.92 13.27 -14.59
C LYS A 72 -14.22 11.90 -14.71
N HIS A 73 -12.89 11.91 -14.61
CA HIS A 73 -12.03 10.73 -14.65
C HIS A 73 -12.22 9.87 -15.91
N LEU A 74 -12.51 10.49 -17.07
CA LEU A 74 -12.79 9.76 -18.32
C LEU A 74 -11.65 8.81 -18.70
N THR A 75 -10.41 9.29 -18.73
CA THR A 75 -9.24 8.45 -19.05
C THR A 75 -9.15 7.28 -18.10
N ASP A 76 -9.40 7.50 -16.80
CA ASP A 76 -9.32 6.43 -15.82
C ASP A 76 -10.37 5.34 -16.04
N ARG A 77 -11.59 5.74 -16.44
CA ARG A 77 -12.69 4.82 -16.75
C ARG A 77 -12.45 4.07 -18.05
N VAL A 78 -11.88 4.72 -19.06
CA VAL A 78 -11.50 4.07 -20.32
C VAL A 78 -10.40 3.03 -20.07
N LEU A 79 -9.35 3.37 -19.32
CA LEU A 79 -8.29 2.43 -18.98
C LEU A 79 -8.83 1.25 -18.16
N GLN A 80 -9.74 1.50 -17.21
CA GLN A 80 -10.42 0.44 -16.47
C GLN A 80 -11.19 -0.50 -17.42
N TRP A 81 -11.98 0.05 -18.33
CA TRP A 81 -12.77 -0.73 -19.30
C TRP A 81 -11.89 -1.59 -20.24
N ILE A 82 -10.72 -1.07 -20.64
CA ILE A 82 -9.71 -1.81 -21.42
C ILE A 82 -9.12 -2.94 -20.56
N SER A 83 -8.71 -2.62 -19.33
CA SER A 83 -8.07 -3.55 -18.40
C SER A 83 -8.97 -4.76 -18.07
N GLU A 84 -10.27 -4.52 -17.88
CA GLU A 84 -11.27 -5.57 -17.63
C GLU A 84 -11.41 -6.56 -18.79
N ARG A 85 -11.08 -6.17 -20.02
CA ARG A 85 -11.12 -7.03 -21.22
C ARG A 85 -9.83 -7.81 -21.47
N LEU A 86 -8.74 -7.45 -20.79
CA LEU A 86 -7.51 -8.22 -20.88
C LEU A 86 -7.72 -9.61 -20.26
N PRO A 87 -6.98 -10.63 -20.70
CA PRO A 87 -7.02 -11.95 -20.07
C PRO A 87 -6.57 -11.89 -18.59
N GLU A 88 -6.81 -12.97 -17.85
CA GLU A 88 -6.26 -13.09 -16.50
C GLU A 88 -4.73 -13.04 -16.55
N HIS A 89 -4.15 -12.23 -15.67
CA HIS A 89 -2.73 -11.89 -15.65
C HIS A 89 -1.98 -12.62 -14.53
N LEU A 90 -2.71 -13.04 -13.49
CA LEU A 90 -2.17 -13.75 -12.34
C LEU A 90 -2.16 -15.28 -12.58
N PRO A 91 -1.08 -15.97 -12.15
CA PRO A 91 -1.03 -17.43 -12.13
C PRO A 91 -2.20 -18.06 -11.36
N ALA A 92 -2.72 -19.19 -11.87
CA ALA A 92 -3.86 -19.90 -11.29
C ALA A 92 -3.64 -20.28 -9.82
N ARG A 93 -2.42 -20.71 -9.45
CA ARG A 93 -2.09 -21.09 -8.07
C ARG A 93 -2.16 -19.91 -7.10
N LEU A 94 -1.76 -18.70 -7.52
CA LEU A 94 -1.89 -17.50 -6.69
C LEU A 94 -3.35 -17.11 -6.47
N MET A 95 -4.21 -17.28 -7.49
CA MET A 95 -5.65 -17.04 -7.34
C MET A 95 -6.30 -18.08 -6.42
N ALA A 96 -5.99 -19.36 -6.59
CA ALA A 96 -6.49 -20.42 -5.71
C ALA A 96 -6.07 -20.17 -4.25
N TYR A 97 -4.82 -19.78 -4.04
CA TYR A 97 -4.31 -19.43 -2.71
C TYR A 97 -5.05 -18.24 -2.08
N ARG A 98 -5.43 -17.23 -2.88
CA ARG A 98 -6.27 -16.11 -2.43
C ARG A 98 -7.69 -16.52 -2.04
N GLU A 99 -8.27 -17.50 -2.73
CA GLU A 99 -9.60 -18.03 -2.33
C GLU A 99 -9.53 -18.70 -0.96
N GLU A 100 -8.44 -19.42 -0.69
CA GLU A 100 -8.28 -20.18 0.55
C GLU A 100 -7.89 -19.30 1.75
N TYR A 101 -6.96 -18.35 1.57
CA TYR A 101 -6.38 -17.57 2.66
C TYR A 101 -6.69 -16.07 2.56
N ALA A 102 -6.87 -15.42 3.72
CA ALA A 102 -7.11 -13.97 3.77
C ALA A 102 -5.80 -13.15 3.83
N HIS A 103 -4.74 -13.74 4.39
CA HIS A 103 -3.47 -13.09 4.65
C HIS A 103 -2.36 -13.74 3.84
N HIS A 104 -1.72 -12.97 2.96
CA HIS A 104 -0.62 -13.44 2.13
C HIS A 104 0.69 -12.79 2.54
N LEU A 105 1.74 -13.61 2.68
CA LEU A 105 3.10 -13.15 2.93
C LEU A 105 4.01 -13.70 1.82
N MET A 106 4.56 -12.80 1.01
CA MET A 106 5.60 -13.15 0.04
C MET A 106 6.96 -13.04 0.72
N LEU A 107 7.51 -14.17 1.14
CA LEU A 107 8.83 -14.26 1.76
C LEU A 107 9.88 -14.60 0.69
N LYS A 108 10.80 -13.66 0.43
CA LYS A 108 11.92 -13.86 -0.49
C LYS A 108 13.21 -14.02 0.32
N VAL A 109 13.86 -15.17 0.20
CA VAL A 109 15.09 -15.49 0.93
C VAL A 109 16.30 -15.55 -0.02
N PRO A 110 17.54 -15.38 0.48
CA PRO A 110 18.74 -15.67 -0.27
C PRO A 110 18.80 -17.14 -0.72
N ALA A 111 19.48 -17.41 -1.83
CA ALA A 111 19.61 -18.77 -2.35
C ALA A 111 20.24 -19.74 -1.35
N ALA A 112 21.18 -19.26 -0.52
CA ALA A 112 21.83 -20.04 0.52
C ALA A 112 20.89 -20.51 1.64
N ASP A 113 19.74 -19.86 1.83
CA ASP A 113 18.83 -20.08 2.97
C ASP A 113 17.52 -20.78 2.55
N ILE A 114 17.41 -21.21 1.29
CA ILE A 114 16.20 -21.87 0.77
C ILE A 114 15.86 -23.11 1.62
N ASP A 115 16.85 -23.94 1.94
CA ASP A 115 16.62 -25.18 2.68
C ASP A 115 16.23 -24.91 4.15
N GLU A 116 16.83 -23.90 4.79
CA GLU A 116 16.44 -23.47 6.13
C GLU A 116 14.99 -22.97 6.16
N ALA A 117 14.63 -22.09 5.21
CA ALA A 117 13.29 -21.56 5.10
C ALA A 117 12.26 -22.67 4.84
N ARG A 118 12.56 -23.60 3.91
CA ARG A 118 11.71 -24.76 3.61
C ARG A 118 11.48 -25.63 4.82
N ALA A 119 12.55 -25.98 5.56
CA ALA A 119 12.45 -26.81 6.74
C ALA A 119 11.58 -26.15 7.82
N PHE A 120 11.82 -24.87 8.09
CA PHE A 120 11.03 -24.10 9.06
C PHE A 120 9.56 -24.00 8.66
N LEU A 121 9.26 -23.60 7.42
CA LEU A 121 7.88 -23.42 6.96
C LEU A 121 7.14 -24.77 6.92
N SER A 122 7.77 -25.84 6.44
CA SER A 122 7.17 -27.19 6.45
C SER A 122 6.77 -27.62 7.85
N GLN A 123 7.68 -27.47 8.82
CA GLN A 123 7.38 -27.79 10.21
C GLN A 123 6.26 -26.90 10.78
N ARG A 124 6.31 -25.59 10.48
CA ARG A 124 5.36 -24.61 11.01
C ARG A 124 3.95 -24.82 10.49
N PHE A 125 3.81 -25.24 9.24
CA PHE A 125 2.53 -25.46 8.58
C PHE A 125 1.97 -26.88 8.75
N ALA A 126 2.78 -27.86 9.15
CA ALA A 126 2.32 -29.22 9.43
C ALA A 126 1.26 -29.30 10.56
N GLN A 127 1.17 -28.28 11.42
CA GLN A 127 0.28 -28.25 12.59
C GLN A 127 -0.65 -27.03 12.60
N SER A 128 -0.81 -26.31 11.48
CA SER A 128 -1.60 -25.08 11.45
C SER A 128 -2.52 -24.99 10.25
N GLU A 129 -3.59 -24.22 10.36
CA GLU A 129 -4.61 -24.00 9.31
C GLU A 129 -4.12 -23.24 8.07
N GLY A 130 -2.84 -22.86 8.00
CA GLY A 130 -2.28 -22.19 6.83
C GLY A 130 -1.51 -23.15 5.92
N ALA A 131 -1.09 -22.65 4.76
CA ALA A 131 -0.16 -23.34 3.88
C ALA A 131 0.96 -22.41 3.43
N TYR A 132 1.92 -22.97 2.68
CA TYR A 132 2.85 -22.22 1.86
C TYR A 132 3.18 -23.04 0.62
N PHE A 133 3.72 -22.38 -0.39
CA PHE A 133 4.30 -23.07 -1.53
C PHE A 133 5.53 -22.31 -2.04
N GLU A 134 6.46 -23.04 -2.64
CA GLU A 134 7.58 -22.44 -3.34
C GLU A 134 7.12 -21.97 -4.72
N CYS A 135 7.24 -20.66 -4.95
CA CYS A 135 6.93 -20.05 -6.23
C CYS A 135 7.92 -20.53 -7.30
N THR A 136 7.42 -20.75 -8.50
CA THR A 136 8.25 -20.67 -9.71
C THR A 136 8.74 -19.23 -9.91
N ASP A 137 9.73 -19.02 -10.78
CA ASP A 137 10.23 -17.68 -11.11
C ASP A 137 9.11 -16.74 -11.58
N GLU A 138 8.18 -17.25 -12.40
CA GLU A 138 7.05 -16.49 -12.89
C GLU A 138 6.09 -16.09 -11.76
N GLU A 139 5.72 -17.03 -10.89
CA GLU A 139 4.83 -16.75 -9.76
C GLU A 139 5.45 -15.79 -8.77
N GLY A 140 6.74 -15.95 -8.47
CA GLY A 140 7.46 -15.05 -7.57
C GLY A 140 7.45 -13.63 -8.13
N ARG A 141 7.85 -13.47 -9.41
CA ARG A 141 7.87 -12.16 -10.07
C ARG A 141 6.47 -11.52 -10.12
N LYS A 142 5.45 -12.29 -10.50
CA LYS A 142 4.07 -11.79 -10.62
C LYS A 142 3.43 -11.51 -9.26
N ALA A 143 3.72 -12.27 -8.22
CA ALA A 143 3.23 -11.97 -6.86
C ALA A 143 3.77 -10.62 -6.37
N PHE A 144 5.08 -10.38 -6.50
CA PHE A 144 5.69 -9.09 -6.15
C PHE A 144 5.15 -7.93 -7.00
N LEU A 145 4.94 -8.15 -8.29
CA LEU A 145 4.35 -7.13 -9.15
C LEU A 145 2.90 -6.80 -8.77
N HIS A 146 2.13 -7.82 -8.39
CA HIS A 146 0.75 -7.65 -7.92
C HIS A 146 0.67 -6.83 -6.63
N ARG A 147 1.53 -7.16 -5.65
CA ARG A 147 1.70 -6.39 -4.42
C ARG A 147 2.10 -4.94 -4.68
N PHE A 148 2.96 -4.69 -5.66
CA PHE A 148 3.34 -3.33 -6.05
C PHE A 148 2.14 -2.58 -6.67
N ALA A 149 1.36 -3.23 -7.53
CA ALA A 149 0.20 -2.63 -8.18
C ALA A 149 -0.91 -2.21 -7.20
N ALA A 150 -1.00 -2.86 -6.03
CA ALA A 150 -1.99 -2.57 -4.98
C ALA A 150 -2.03 -1.08 -4.58
N ALA A 151 -0.88 -0.42 -4.47
CA ALA A 151 -0.79 0.99 -4.09
C ALA A 151 -1.50 1.94 -5.08
N SER A 152 -1.54 1.59 -6.36
CA SER A 152 -2.21 2.39 -7.38
C SER A 152 -3.70 2.03 -7.55
N ALA A 153 -4.08 0.83 -7.09
CA ALA A 153 -5.39 0.27 -7.34
C ALA A 153 -6.49 0.98 -6.52
N ALA A 154 -6.17 1.43 -5.30
CA ALA A 154 -7.08 2.24 -4.48
C ALA A 154 -7.46 3.56 -5.19
N VAL A 155 -6.46 4.25 -5.76
CA VAL A 155 -6.65 5.49 -6.51
C VAL A 155 -7.52 5.27 -7.75
N ARG A 156 -7.28 4.18 -8.50
CA ARG A 156 -8.12 3.78 -9.64
C ARG A 156 -9.55 3.51 -9.19
N TYR A 157 -9.74 2.75 -8.10
CA TYR A 157 -11.06 2.43 -7.57
C TYR A 157 -11.86 3.69 -7.28
N ARG A 158 -11.28 4.64 -6.53
CA ARG A 158 -11.89 5.94 -6.21
C ARG A 158 -12.26 6.71 -7.48
N ALA A 159 -11.36 6.80 -8.46
CA ALA A 159 -11.63 7.54 -9.70
C ALA A 159 -12.83 6.95 -10.49
N VAL A 160 -12.92 5.61 -10.55
CA VAL A 160 -14.02 4.91 -11.24
C VAL A 160 -15.35 5.07 -10.49
N HIS A 161 -15.34 5.02 -9.15
CA HIS A 161 -16.52 5.09 -8.29
C HIS A 161 -16.71 6.46 -7.62
N HIS A 162 -16.19 7.54 -8.21
CA HIS A 162 -16.16 8.88 -7.58
C HIS A 162 -17.54 9.44 -7.12
N ARG A 163 -18.65 8.83 -7.58
CA ARG A 163 -20.01 9.19 -7.17
C ARG A 163 -20.48 8.41 -5.94
N ASP A 164 -19.90 7.24 -5.69
CA ASP A 164 -20.34 6.27 -4.68
C ASP A 164 -19.46 6.30 -3.43
N VAL A 165 -18.26 6.89 -3.52
CA VAL A 165 -17.28 6.97 -2.42
C VAL A 165 -16.70 8.38 -2.26
N GLU A 166 -16.20 8.67 -1.07
CA GLU A 166 -15.36 9.84 -0.82
C GLU A 166 -13.87 9.59 -1.15
N ASP A 167 -13.01 10.50 -0.73
CA ASP A 167 -11.57 10.38 -0.87
C ASP A 167 -10.99 9.26 0.01
N ILE A 168 -9.74 8.90 -0.27
CA ILE A 168 -9.03 7.82 0.41
C ILE A 168 -8.38 8.37 1.68
N VAL A 169 -8.62 7.73 2.82
CA VAL A 169 -7.77 7.91 3.99
C VAL A 169 -6.63 6.90 3.86
N ALA A 170 -5.43 7.39 3.60
CA ALA A 170 -4.23 6.56 3.47
C ALA A 170 -3.31 6.75 4.68
N LEU A 171 -3.06 5.66 5.41
CA LEU A 171 -2.18 5.64 6.58
C LEU A 171 -0.91 4.85 6.28
N ASP A 172 0.23 5.42 6.63
CA ASP A 172 1.55 4.84 6.44
C ASP A 172 2.22 4.66 7.80
N ILE A 173 2.19 3.44 8.34
CA ILE A 173 2.44 3.18 9.75
C ILE A 173 3.58 2.20 9.97
N ALA A 174 4.35 2.42 11.02
CA ALA A 174 5.39 1.54 11.53
C ALA A 174 4.99 1.07 12.94
N LEU A 175 4.69 -0.21 13.07
CA LEU A 175 4.36 -0.79 14.38
C LEU A 175 5.62 -1.02 15.20
N ARG A 176 5.45 -1.11 16.52
CA ARG A 176 6.54 -1.49 17.43
C ARG A 176 7.12 -2.84 17.01
N ARG A 177 8.45 -2.98 17.10
CA ARG A 177 9.15 -4.20 16.70
C ARG A 177 8.71 -5.44 17.47
N ASN A 178 8.28 -5.26 18.73
CA ASN A 178 7.79 -6.30 19.62
C ASN A 178 6.26 -6.48 19.59
N ASP A 179 5.54 -5.74 18.75
CA ASP A 179 4.09 -5.90 18.61
C ASP A 179 3.75 -7.34 18.16
N ARG A 180 2.69 -7.90 18.71
CA ARG A 180 2.19 -9.24 18.32
C ARG A 180 0.83 -9.16 17.68
N ASP A 181 0.06 -8.11 18.00
CA ASP A 181 -1.27 -7.87 17.49
C ASP A 181 -1.18 -6.86 16.36
N TRP A 182 -0.61 -7.31 15.24
CA TRP A 182 -0.26 -6.44 14.11
C TRP A 182 -1.47 -6.10 13.24
N PHE A 183 -2.44 -7.03 13.12
CA PHE A 183 -3.62 -6.84 12.30
C PHE A 183 -4.68 -6.06 13.08
N GLU A 184 -5.21 -5.00 12.48
CA GLU A 184 -6.08 -4.09 13.21
C GLU A 184 -7.51 -4.63 13.39
N SER A 185 -8.17 -4.12 14.43
CA SER A 185 -9.61 -4.24 14.61
C SER A 185 -10.13 -2.84 14.96
N LEU A 186 -10.84 -2.22 14.03
CA LEU A 186 -11.34 -0.86 14.22
C LEU A 186 -12.60 -0.86 15.08
N PRO A 187 -12.80 0.16 15.94
CA PRO A 187 -14.08 0.41 16.60
C PRO A 187 -15.23 0.52 15.60
N ARG A 188 -16.42 0.05 15.99
CA ARG A 188 -17.60 0.01 15.11
C ARG A 188 -17.98 1.37 14.53
N ASN A 189 -17.76 2.46 15.27
CA ASN A 189 -18.05 3.82 14.82
C ASN A 189 -17.17 4.27 13.64
N ILE A 190 -15.94 3.77 13.55
CA ILE A 190 -15.00 4.01 12.44
C ILE A 190 -15.29 3.04 11.30
N GLU A 191 -15.46 1.75 11.62
CA GLU A 191 -15.65 0.69 10.62
C GLU A 191 -16.85 0.96 9.70
N GLN A 192 -17.95 1.51 10.23
CA GLN A 192 -19.15 1.84 9.45
C GLN A 192 -18.95 3.01 8.45
N GLU A 193 -17.88 3.79 8.58
CA GLU A 193 -17.57 4.89 7.65
C GLU A 193 -16.72 4.43 6.46
N ILE A 194 -16.32 3.16 6.44
CA ILE A 194 -15.38 2.61 5.47
C ILE A 194 -16.09 1.60 4.57
N VAL A 195 -15.95 1.78 3.25
CA VAL A 195 -16.44 0.86 2.22
C VAL A 195 -15.46 -0.28 1.98
N LEU A 196 -14.16 0.01 1.94
CA LEU A 196 -13.09 -0.96 1.71
C LEU A 196 -11.86 -0.65 2.56
N LYS A 197 -11.22 -1.71 3.06
CA LYS A 197 -9.97 -1.66 3.84
C LYS A 197 -8.88 -2.40 3.09
N LEU A 198 -7.87 -1.68 2.62
CA LEU A 198 -6.81 -2.25 1.79
C LEU A 198 -5.52 -2.26 2.59
N TYR A 199 -5.13 -3.45 3.05
CA TYR A 199 -3.91 -3.62 3.84
C TYR A 199 -2.82 -4.34 3.06
N TYR A 200 -1.65 -3.73 3.03
CA TYR A 200 -0.44 -4.31 2.44
C TYR A 200 0.78 -3.62 3.06
N GLY A 201 1.97 -4.21 2.96
CA GLY A 201 3.15 -3.58 3.58
C GLY A 201 4.40 -4.44 3.60
N HIS A 202 5.45 -3.88 4.22
CA HIS A 202 6.73 -4.53 4.47
C HIS A 202 6.69 -5.24 5.82
N PHE A 203 6.21 -6.48 5.82
CA PHE A 203 5.83 -7.24 7.01
C PHE A 203 6.99 -7.43 7.99
N LEU A 204 8.20 -7.75 7.51
CA LEU A 204 9.36 -7.94 8.37
C LEU A 204 9.76 -6.66 9.11
N CYS A 205 9.57 -5.51 8.46
CA CYS A 205 9.81 -4.19 9.04
C CYS A 205 8.68 -3.72 9.95
N HIS A 206 7.54 -4.42 9.99
CA HIS A 206 6.30 -3.96 10.64
C HIS A 206 5.80 -2.62 10.07
N VAL A 207 6.07 -2.36 8.79
CA VAL A 207 5.56 -1.20 8.06
C VAL A 207 4.33 -1.63 7.26
N PHE A 208 3.23 -0.89 7.40
CA PHE A 208 1.97 -1.17 6.73
C PHE A 208 1.42 0.10 6.08
N HIS A 209 0.90 -0.06 4.87
CA HIS A 209 0.02 0.89 4.24
C HIS A 209 -1.41 0.40 4.42
N GLN A 210 -2.24 1.29 4.94
CA GLN A 210 -3.65 1.03 5.19
C GLN A 210 -4.45 2.10 4.46
N ASP A 211 -5.04 1.70 3.34
CA ASP A 211 -5.85 2.59 2.51
C ASP A 211 -7.34 2.27 2.74
N TYR A 212 -8.08 3.29 3.16
CA TYR A 212 -9.50 3.19 3.46
C TYR A 212 -10.31 3.98 2.43
N ILE A 213 -11.19 3.28 1.73
CA ILE A 213 -12.16 3.91 0.83
C ILE A 213 -13.37 4.34 1.66
N VAL A 214 -13.62 5.63 1.77
CA VAL A 214 -14.61 6.19 2.71
C VAL A 214 -16.00 6.27 2.07
N VAL A 215 -17.03 6.03 2.87
CA VAL A 215 -18.45 6.14 2.47
C VAL A 215 -18.76 7.57 1.99
N LYS A 216 -19.57 7.70 0.92
CA LYS A 216 -19.95 9.01 0.37
C LYS A 216 -20.55 9.95 1.43
N GLY A 217 -20.13 11.21 1.44
CA GLY A 217 -20.58 12.25 2.37
C GLY A 217 -19.92 12.24 3.75
N LYS A 218 -19.01 11.31 4.05
CA LYS A 218 -18.25 11.29 5.31
C LYS A 218 -17.01 12.16 5.27
N ASP A 219 -16.57 12.65 6.42
CA ASP A 219 -15.41 13.52 6.54
C ASP A 219 -14.13 12.69 6.69
N CYS A 220 -13.37 12.57 5.58
CA CYS A 220 -12.11 11.85 5.56
C CYS A 220 -11.07 12.45 6.51
N MET A 221 -11.10 13.75 6.78
CA MET A 221 -10.14 14.40 7.68
C MET A 221 -10.46 14.10 9.14
N ALA A 222 -11.74 14.15 9.52
CA ALA A 222 -12.18 13.73 10.85
C ALA A 222 -11.87 12.26 11.10
N LEU A 223 -12.23 11.38 10.15
CA LEU A 223 -11.93 9.96 10.20
C LEU A 223 -10.42 9.71 10.34
N LYS A 224 -9.60 10.41 9.55
CA LYS A 224 -8.14 10.31 9.65
C LYS A 224 -7.67 10.65 11.07
N HIS A 225 -8.12 11.75 11.67
CA HIS A 225 -7.70 12.13 13.02
C HIS A 225 -8.09 11.07 14.07
N GLU A 226 -9.31 10.53 14.03
CA GLU A 226 -9.73 9.45 14.93
C GLU A 226 -8.83 8.21 14.79
N MET A 227 -8.43 7.86 13.57
CA MET A 227 -7.53 6.73 13.34
C MET A 227 -6.09 7.00 13.81
N LEU A 228 -5.61 8.24 13.70
CA LEU A 228 -4.29 8.62 14.22
C LEU A 228 -4.24 8.52 15.75
N GLU A 229 -5.31 8.88 16.46
CA GLU A 229 -5.40 8.72 17.92
C GLU A 229 -5.28 7.24 18.33
N LEU A 230 -5.94 6.32 17.60
CA LEU A 230 -5.79 4.88 17.85
C LEU A 230 -4.36 4.37 17.63
N LEU A 231 -3.65 4.95 16.65
CA LEU A 231 -2.26 4.60 16.37
C LEU A 231 -1.30 5.15 17.44
N ASP A 232 -1.57 6.35 17.95
CA ASP A 232 -0.83 6.95 19.07
C ASP A 232 -0.96 6.09 20.33
N ASP A 233 -2.17 5.67 20.68
CA ASP A 233 -2.43 4.77 21.81
C ASP A 233 -1.70 3.42 21.69
N ARG A 234 -1.58 2.93 20.46
CA ARG A 234 -0.84 1.70 20.14
C ARG A 234 0.68 1.89 20.19
N GLY A 235 1.16 3.14 20.20
CA GLY A 235 2.57 3.49 20.08
C GLY A 235 3.14 3.16 18.71
N ALA A 236 2.31 3.23 17.67
CA ALA A 236 2.76 3.16 16.29
C ALA A 236 3.39 4.50 15.85
N GLU A 237 4.32 4.43 14.93
CA GLU A 237 4.96 5.60 14.34
C GLU A 237 4.42 5.85 12.94
N TYR A 238 4.20 7.11 12.58
CA TYR A 238 3.77 7.51 11.24
C TYR A 238 4.23 8.95 10.96
N PRO A 239 4.49 9.31 9.69
CA PRO A 239 4.60 8.43 8.52
C PRO A 239 5.84 7.52 8.59
N ALA A 240 5.74 6.29 8.11
CA ALA A 240 6.79 5.29 8.20
C ALA A 240 7.87 5.43 7.11
N GLU A 241 7.46 5.55 5.85
CA GLU A 241 8.37 5.63 4.70
C GLU A 241 8.00 6.73 3.69
N HIS A 242 6.74 7.16 3.65
CA HIS A 242 6.25 8.14 2.68
C HIS A 242 6.52 9.60 3.05
N ASN A 243 7.17 9.85 4.20
CA ASN A 243 7.45 11.19 4.74
C ASN A 243 6.17 12.00 5.03
N VAL A 244 6.30 13.18 5.63
CA VAL A 244 5.15 13.96 6.15
C VAL A 244 4.33 14.64 5.05
N GLY A 245 4.97 14.97 3.91
CA GLY A 245 4.35 15.71 2.82
C GLY A 245 3.60 16.93 3.33
N HIS A 246 2.32 17.08 2.95
CA HIS A 246 1.38 18.02 3.58
C HIS A 246 0.25 17.30 4.33
N LEU A 247 0.39 15.98 4.53
CA LEU A 247 -0.63 15.11 5.07
C LEU A 247 -0.49 14.90 6.58
N TYR A 248 0.73 15.00 7.09
CA TYR A 248 1.08 14.80 8.50
C TYR A 248 1.78 16.03 9.05
N GLU A 249 1.63 16.23 10.36
CA GLU A 249 2.41 17.23 11.07
C GLU A 249 3.84 16.74 11.27
N ALA A 250 4.83 17.58 11.01
CA ALA A 250 6.22 17.26 11.28
C ALA A 250 6.49 17.33 12.79
N LYS A 251 7.01 16.23 13.34
CA LYS A 251 7.52 16.22 14.72
C LYS A 251 8.56 17.34 14.91
N PRO A 252 8.70 17.91 16.13
CA PRO A 252 9.55 19.09 16.36
C PRO A 252 10.99 18.96 15.86
N GLN A 253 11.59 17.77 15.99
CA GLN A 253 12.94 17.50 15.49
C GLN A 253 13.04 17.60 13.96
N LEU A 254 12.03 17.10 13.25
CA LEU A 254 11.98 17.13 11.79
C LEU A 254 11.70 18.55 11.28
N ALA A 255 10.77 19.28 11.92
CA ALA A 255 10.52 20.68 11.60
C ALA A 255 11.77 21.56 11.84
N ALA A 256 12.49 21.34 12.94
CA ALA A 256 13.75 22.02 13.22
C ALA A 256 14.84 21.67 12.18
N PHE A 257 14.89 20.41 11.74
CA PHE A 257 15.80 19.97 10.69
C PHE A 257 15.51 20.67 9.35
N TYR A 258 14.23 20.77 8.95
CA TYR A 258 13.84 21.51 7.75
C TYR A 258 14.26 22.98 7.83
N ARG A 259 13.98 23.65 8.95
CA ARG A 259 14.36 25.06 9.15
C ARG A 259 15.87 25.28 9.15
N LYS A 260 16.65 24.30 9.64
CA LYS A 260 18.12 24.36 9.63
C LYS A 260 18.67 24.32 8.20
N LEU A 261 18.08 23.51 7.33
CA LEU A 261 18.53 23.35 5.94
C LEU A 261 18.00 24.44 5.01
N ASP A 262 16.76 24.88 5.22
CA ASP A 262 16.11 25.93 4.45
C ASP A 262 15.58 27.03 5.37
N PRO A 263 16.47 27.91 5.88
CA PRO A 263 16.08 29.01 6.77
C PRO A 263 15.23 30.07 6.07
N CYS A 264 15.26 30.14 4.74
CA CYS A 264 14.47 31.06 3.94
C CYS A 264 13.08 30.52 3.57
N ASN A 265 12.80 29.23 3.82
CA ASN A 265 11.55 28.55 3.45
C ASN A 265 11.22 28.73 1.96
N CYS A 266 12.17 28.42 1.08
CA CYS A 266 12.04 28.55 -0.37
C CYS A 266 11.93 27.20 -1.10
N PHE A 267 12.27 26.10 -0.44
CA PHE A 267 12.28 24.75 -1.00
C PHE A 267 11.15 23.91 -0.40
N ASN A 268 10.06 23.79 -1.17
CA ASN A 268 8.83 23.07 -0.79
C ASN A 268 8.17 23.57 0.53
N PRO A 269 7.76 24.86 0.60
CA PRO A 269 7.22 25.45 1.83
C PRO A 269 5.96 24.76 2.35
N GLY A 270 5.81 24.71 3.67
CA GLY A 270 4.66 24.10 4.34
C GLY A 270 4.68 22.58 4.42
N THR A 271 5.81 21.94 4.09
CA THR A 271 6.04 20.51 4.35
C THR A 271 5.89 20.22 5.84
N GLY A 272 5.17 19.16 6.20
CA GLY A 272 4.90 18.78 7.58
C GLY A 272 3.91 19.71 8.29
N LYS A 273 2.99 20.33 7.54
CA LYS A 273 2.08 21.38 8.03
C LYS A 273 2.81 22.57 8.70
N THR A 274 4.06 22.83 8.31
CA THR A 274 4.81 24.02 8.75
C THR A 274 4.34 25.28 8.01
N SER A 275 4.93 26.44 8.33
CA SER A 275 4.61 27.71 7.66
C SER A 275 4.86 27.64 6.15
N ARG A 276 3.98 28.30 5.37
CA ARG A 276 4.16 28.51 3.92
C ARG A 276 4.79 29.85 3.58
N PHE A 277 5.06 30.69 4.59
CA PHE A 277 5.59 32.03 4.38
C PHE A 277 7.12 32.04 4.28
N ALA A 278 7.64 32.96 3.48
CA ALA A 278 9.07 33.18 3.34
C ALA A 278 9.71 33.46 4.71
N ALA A 279 10.86 32.83 4.96
CA ALA A 279 11.59 32.88 6.22
C ALA A 279 10.76 32.55 7.47
N TYR A 280 9.66 31.78 7.31
CA TYR A 280 8.73 31.40 8.37
C TYR A 280 8.10 32.60 9.11
N ARG A 281 7.92 33.73 8.42
CA ARG A 281 7.29 34.94 8.97
C ARG A 281 5.79 34.93 8.68
N GLU A 282 5.00 34.50 9.66
CA GLU A 282 3.53 34.52 9.62
C GLU A 282 2.96 35.94 9.64
#